data_AF-A0A2A4SUW6-F1
#
_entry.id   AF-A0A2A4SUW6-F1
#
_cell.length_a   1.000
_cell.length_b   1.000
_cell.length_c   1.000
_cell.angle_alpha   90.00
_cell.angle_beta   90.00
_cell.angle_gamma   90.00
#
_symmetry.space_group_name_H-M   'P 1'
#
loop_
_entity.id
_entity.type
_entity.pdbx_description
1 polymer ?
#
loop_
_entity_poly.entity_id
_entity_poly.type
_entity_poly.pdbx_seq_one_letter_code
_entity_poly.pdbx_strand_id
1 'polypeptide(L)'
;MRVKEEIEILYKNTHLYLDKNFKQKFQKEFSSRLWEMYLIHTLLEQGFKIKKQKTDRGPDIKILLDNGKILWIEAVVANRGKGVNHVKEIPLGPSCGHIDDCDFPKILRLTNSISYKYRKYFTKSSDDYVSNSNIEDDDLYMIAICPEFEDFDERCILNTLFSIGKAIYTKDMESPFYEKREVVPKSKDLLIDVGIFESNKFPRLNGVIYSNSRTIDVLHNGITEESLYLGFNPKSSIVLKDYFNFGFHMYKDKTVKIRKIL
;
A
#
# COMPACT_ATOMS: atom_id res chain seq x y z
N MET A 1 8.37 -25.66 10.24
CA MET A 1 9.62 -25.30 10.96
C MET A 1 10.14 -23.96 10.45
N ARG A 2 10.37 -23.79 9.14
CA ARG A 2 10.84 -22.55 8.49
C ARG A 2 10.06 -21.25 8.80
N VAL A 3 8.73 -21.24 8.71
CA VAL A 3 7.91 -20.01 8.91
C VAL A 3 8.04 -19.42 10.32
N LYS A 4 8.13 -20.28 11.35
CA LYS A 4 8.27 -19.83 12.74
C LYS A 4 9.62 -19.13 12.95
N GLU A 5 10.69 -19.72 12.41
CA GLU A 5 12.05 -19.17 12.49
C GLU A 5 12.14 -17.81 11.79
N GLU A 6 11.54 -17.68 10.60
CA GLU A 6 11.48 -16.40 9.87
C GLU A 6 10.74 -15.31 10.66
N ILE A 7 9.62 -15.65 11.31
CA ILE A 7 8.90 -14.72 12.20
C ILE A 7 9.74 -14.34 13.41
N GLU A 8 10.46 -15.30 14.02
CA GLU A 8 11.34 -15.03 15.16
C GLU A 8 12.52 -14.12 14.78
N ILE A 9 13.09 -14.30 13.58
CA ILE A 9 14.13 -13.43 13.03
C ILE A 9 13.58 -12.02 12.80
N LEU A 10 12.43 -11.89 12.13
CA LEU A 10 11.78 -10.60 11.94
C LEU A 10 11.51 -9.92 13.28
N TYR A 11 11.01 -10.66 14.27
CA TYR A 11 10.69 -10.08 15.57
C TYR A 11 11.96 -9.61 16.28
N LYS A 12 13.02 -10.42 16.27
CA LYS A 12 14.33 -10.06 16.84
C LYS A 12 14.86 -8.76 16.23
N ASN A 13 14.72 -8.57 14.92
CA ASN A 13 15.24 -7.41 14.21
C ASN A 13 14.38 -6.15 14.41
N THR A 14 13.09 -6.29 14.69
CA THR A 14 12.13 -5.17 14.62
C THR A 14 11.48 -4.79 15.95
N HIS A 15 11.51 -5.64 16.96
CA HIS A 15 10.75 -5.45 18.21
C HIS A 15 10.99 -4.12 18.94
N LEU A 16 12.15 -3.48 18.75
CA LEU A 16 12.47 -2.18 19.36
C LEU A 16 11.64 -1.02 18.77
N TYR A 17 11.07 -1.22 17.57
CA TYR A 17 10.31 -0.22 16.81
C TYR A 17 8.80 -0.48 16.84
N LEU A 18 8.36 -1.63 17.36
CA LEU A 18 6.95 -2.01 17.45
C LEU A 18 6.26 -1.38 18.68
N ASP A 19 4.94 -1.26 18.61
CA ASP A 19 4.13 -0.74 19.73
C ASP A 19 4.14 -1.68 20.95
N LYS A 20 3.88 -1.14 22.14
CA LYS A 20 3.99 -1.91 23.41
C LYS A 20 3.05 -3.10 23.48
N ASN A 21 1.91 -3.02 22.80
CA ASN A 21 0.87 -4.04 22.79
C ASN A 21 1.02 -5.00 21.61
N PHE A 22 2.11 -4.92 20.85
CA PHE A 22 2.35 -5.71 19.65
C PHE A 22 2.12 -7.20 19.86
N LYS A 23 2.74 -7.80 20.90
CA LYS A 23 2.60 -9.25 21.18
C LYS A 23 1.16 -9.67 21.41
N GLN A 24 0.38 -8.84 22.11
CA GLN A 24 -1.03 -9.11 22.39
C GLN A 24 -1.88 -9.01 21.12
N LYS A 25 -1.60 -8.01 20.27
CA LYS A 25 -2.30 -7.81 18.99
C LYS A 25 -1.90 -8.84 17.94
N PHE A 26 -0.66 -9.33 17.95
CA PHE A 26 -0.15 -10.27 16.96
C PHE A 26 -1.02 -11.53 16.82
N GLN A 27 -1.56 -12.05 17.92
CA GLN A 27 -2.44 -13.22 17.91
C GLN A 27 -3.82 -12.95 17.26
N LYS A 28 -4.29 -11.71 17.31
CA LYS A 28 -5.62 -11.31 16.81
C LYS A 28 -5.57 -10.67 15.42
N GLU A 29 -4.44 -10.03 15.11
CA GLU A 29 -4.20 -9.21 13.92
C GLU A 29 -2.95 -9.70 13.17
N PHE A 30 -2.81 -11.02 13.04
CA PHE A 30 -1.60 -11.67 12.53
C PHE A 30 -1.05 -11.03 11.24
N SER A 31 -1.84 -10.96 10.16
CA SER A 31 -1.39 -10.38 8.89
C SER A 31 -0.99 -8.90 9.02
N SER A 32 -1.75 -8.10 9.79
CA SER A 32 -1.41 -6.68 9.97
C SER A 32 -0.08 -6.51 10.70
N ARG A 33 0.13 -7.28 11.77
CA ARG A 33 1.31 -7.16 12.61
C ARG A 33 2.54 -7.77 11.96
N LEU A 34 2.35 -8.83 11.19
CA LEU A 34 3.41 -9.40 10.36
C LEU A 34 3.84 -8.44 9.25
N TRP A 35 2.89 -7.74 8.62
CA TRP A 35 3.18 -6.73 7.60
C TRP A 35 4.00 -5.56 8.16
N GLU A 36 3.67 -5.08 9.35
CA GLU A 36 4.48 -4.07 10.06
C GLU A 36 5.92 -4.54 10.31
N MET A 37 6.09 -5.77 10.82
CA MET A 37 7.42 -6.35 11.05
C MET A 37 8.21 -6.48 9.75
N TYR A 38 7.58 -6.98 8.68
CA TYR A 38 8.21 -7.11 7.38
C TYR A 38 8.70 -5.75 6.87
N LEU A 39 7.83 -4.72 6.87
CA LEU A 39 8.19 -3.37 6.44
C LEU A 39 9.34 -2.78 7.23
N ILE A 40 9.29 -2.85 8.56
CA ILE A 40 10.35 -2.31 9.42
C ILE A 40 11.67 -2.99 9.11
N HIS A 41 11.66 -4.33 8.97
CA HIS A 41 12.87 -5.06 8.65
C HIS A 41 13.42 -4.68 7.28
N THR A 42 12.60 -4.65 6.23
CA THR A 42 13.03 -4.22 4.89
C THR A 42 13.61 -2.81 4.91
N LEU A 43 12.97 -1.87 5.60
CA LEU A 43 13.46 -0.49 5.70
C LEU A 43 14.80 -0.41 6.46
N LEU A 44 15.02 -1.22 7.48
CA LEU A 44 16.31 -1.29 8.20
C LEU A 44 17.42 -1.86 7.32
N GLU A 45 17.17 -2.93 6.57
CA GLU A 45 18.13 -3.51 5.63
C GLU A 45 18.54 -2.49 4.55
N GLN A 46 17.63 -1.61 4.17
CA GLN A 46 17.84 -0.53 3.21
C GLN A 46 18.48 0.74 3.84
N GLY A 47 18.90 0.66 5.12
CA GLY A 47 19.65 1.72 5.79
C GLY A 47 18.80 2.87 6.35
N PHE A 48 17.47 2.76 6.37
CA PHE A 48 16.62 3.82 6.91
C PHE A 48 16.76 3.96 8.42
N LYS A 49 16.84 5.22 8.87
CA LYS A 49 16.93 5.58 10.30
C LYS A 49 15.53 5.58 10.94
N ILE A 50 15.01 4.39 11.25
CA ILE A 50 13.75 4.24 11.96
C ILE A 50 13.88 4.74 13.41
N LYS A 51 12.94 5.57 13.84
CA LYS A 51 12.88 6.11 15.20
C LYS A 51 11.90 5.29 16.03
N LYS A 52 12.36 4.84 17.20
CA LYS A 52 11.49 4.25 18.20
C LYS A 52 10.42 5.26 18.63
N GLN A 53 9.16 4.84 18.53
CA GLN A 53 8.05 5.67 18.96
C GLN A 53 7.90 5.62 20.48
N LYS A 54 7.72 6.78 21.11
CA LYS A 54 7.48 6.88 22.56
C LYS A 54 6.02 6.66 22.93
N THR A 55 5.11 6.81 21.96
CA THR A 55 3.67 6.76 22.13
C THR A 55 3.05 5.90 21.04
N ASP A 56 1.95 5.22 21.35
CA ASP A 56 1.14 4.49 20.36
C ASP A 56 0.21 5.44 19.57
N ARG A 57 0.55 6.74 19.51
CA ARG A 57 -0.19 7.80 18.84
C ARG A 57 0.53 8.19 17.56
N GLY A 58 -0.04 7.82 16.41
CA GLY A 58 0.49 8.13 15.09
C GLY A 58 0.64 6.89 14.22
N PRO A 59 1.23 7.05 13.03
CA PRO A 59 1.44 5.96 12.10
C PRO A 59 2.42 4.89 12.61
N ASP A 60 2.39 3.71 12.02
CA ASP A 60 3.15 2.55 12.53
C ASP A 60 4.68 2.73 12.48
N ILE A 61 5.22 3.48 11.51
CA ILE A 61 6.67 3.66 11.32
C ILE A 61 7.02 5.14 11.20
N LYS A 62 8.05 5.57 11.95
CA LYS A 62 8.65 6.91 11.88
C LYS A 62 10.09 6.83 11.39
N ILE A 63 10.43 7.54 10.32
CA ILE A 63 11.76 7.59 9.72
C ILE A 63 12.29 9.02 9.81
N LEU A 64 13.57 9.18 10.17
CA LEU A 64 14.31 10.43 9.97
C LEU A 64 15.07 10.36 8.66
N LEU A 65 14.68 11.18 7.68
CA LEU A 65 15.38 11.31 6.41
C LEU A 65 16.66 12.13 6.56
N ASP A 66 17.61 11.96 5.65
CA ASP A 66 18.92 12.62 5.70
C ASP A 66 18.85 14.14 5.53
N ASN A 67 17.77 14.66 4.93
CA ASN A 67 17.51 16.10 4.86
C ASN A 67 16.89 16.67 6.16
N GLY A 68 16.78 15.86 7.22
CA GLY A 68 16.22 16.25 8.51
C GLY A 68 14.71 16.12 8.63
N LYS A 69 13.98 15.81 7.53
CA LYS A 69 12.53 15.64 7.57
C LYS A 69 12.11 14.30 8.16
N ILE A 70 10.89 14.25 8.68
CA ILE A 70 10.27 13.01 9.11
C ILE A 70 9.43 12.43 7.98
N LEU A 71 9.55 11.13 7.77
CA LEU A 71 8.64 10.34 6.98
C LEU A 71 7.87 9.39 7.89
N TRP A 72 6.55 9.45 7.82
CA TRP A 72 5.65 8.51 8.45
C TRP A 72 5.14 7.49 7.44
N ILE A 73 5.06 6.23 7.87
CA ILE A 73 4.46 5.16 7.07
C ILE A 73 3.41 4.45 7.92
N GLU A 74 2.17 4.44 7.45
CA GLU A 74 1.08 3.63 8.02
C GLU A 74 1.00 2.28 7.29
N ALA A 75 1.10 1.19 8.04
CA ALA A 75 0.91 -0.15 7.52
C ALA A 75 -0.59 -0.51 7.50
N VAL A 76 -1.04 -1.12 6.41
CA VAL A 76 -2.42 -1.57 6.27
C VAL A 76 -2.51 -2.85 5.47
N VAL A 77 -3.40 -3.73 5.92
CA VAL A 77 -3.78 -4.93 5.18
C VAL A 77 -5.14 -4.74 4.53
N ALA A 78 -5.24 -5.00 3.22
CA ALA A 78 -6.48 -4.99 2.47
C ALA A 78 -7.08 -6.40 2.40
N ASN A 79 -8.06 -6.64 3.26
CA ASN A 79 -8.78 -7.91 3.31
C ASN A 79 -9.73 -8.07 2.11
N ARG A 80 -10.06 -9.32 1.76
CA ARG A 80 -11.05 -9.68 0.73
C ARG A 80 -12.43 -9.08 0.96
N GLY A 81 -12.72 -8.81 2.23
CA GLY A 81 -14.00 -8.38 2.77
C GLY A 81 -15.14 -9.36 2.50
N LYS A 82 -16.38 -8.87 2.58
CA LYS A 82 -17.58 -9.71 2.67
C LYS A 82 -18.67 -9.22 1.71
N GLY A 83 -19.66 -10.08 1.45
CA GLY A 83 -20.87 -9.76 0.68
C GLY A 83 -20.62 -9.64 -0.82
N VAL A 84 -21.39 -8.80 -1.49
CA VAL A 84 -21.41 -8.69 -2.97
C VAL A 84 -20.08 -8.21 -3.58
N ASN A 85 -19.28 -7.47 -2.82
CA ASN A 85 -17.97 -6.95 -3.24
C ASN A 85 -16.80 -7.72 -2.61
N HIS A 86 -17.01 -8.98 -2.24
CA HIS A 86 -15.89 -9.81 -1.80
C HIS A 86 -14.97 -10.08 -2.99
N VAL A 87 -13.65 -10.05 -2.75
CA VAL A 87 -12.69 -10.50 -3.76
C VAL A 87 -12.81 -12.02 -3.85
N LYS A 88 -13.27 -12.51 -5.00
CA LYS A 88 -13.44 -13.93 -5.30
C LYS A 88 -12.08 -14.58 -5.52
N GLU A 89 -11.96 -15.85 -5.12
CA GLU A 89 -10.85 -16.69 -5.58
C GLU A 89 -11.04 -16.97 -7.06
N ILE A 90 -9.92 -17.00 -7.79
CA ILE A 90 -9.97 -17.38 -9.20
C ILE A 90 -10.19 -18.89 -9.27
N PRO A 91 -11.20 -19.36 -10.00
CA PRO A 91 -11.43 -20.79 -10.16
C PRO A 91 -10.19 -21.47 -10.76
N LEU A 92 -9.83 -22.63 -10.24
CA LEU A 92 -8.84 -23.51 -10.87
C LEU A 92 -9.46 -24.11 -12.15
N GLY A 93 -9.33 -23.41 -13.27
CA GLY A 93 -9.83 -23.83 -14.58
C GLY A 93 -10.13 -22.66 -15.53
N PRO A 94 -10.42 -22.92 -16.81
CA PRO A 94 -10.85 -21.90 -17.74
C PRO A 94 -12.14 -21.25 -17.22
N SER A 95 -12.05 -19.97 -16.91
CA SER A 95 -13.18 -19.16 -16.49
C SER A 95 -13.53 -18.18 -17.60
N CYS A 96 -14.83 -18.07 -17.89
CA CYS A 96 -15.37 -17.05 -18.80
C CYS A 96 -15.83 -15.87 -17.96
N GLY A 97 -15.38 -14.65 -18.27
CA GLY A 97 -15.78 -13.45 -17.55
C GLY A 97 -15.07 -12.19 -18.05
N HIS A 98 -15.56 -11.03 -17.63
CA HIS A 98 -14.86 -9.77 -17.88
C HIS A 98 -13.80 -9.56 -16.80
N ILE A 99 -12.60 -9.16 -17.20
CA ILE A 99 -11.47 -8.93 -16.27
C ILE A 99 -11.82 -7.88 -15.20
N ASP A 100 -12.66 -6.91 -15.55
CA ASP A 100 -13.16 -5.89 -14.65
C ASP A 100 -14.01 -6.47 -13.50
N ASP A 101 -14.71 -7.60 -13.70
CA ASP A 101 -15.47 -8.27 -12.64
C ASP A 101 -14.54 -8.84 -11.55
N CYS A 102 -13.31 -9.17 -11.92
CA CYS A 102 -12.25 -9.60 -11.00
C CYS A 102 -11.53 -8.41 -10.35
N ASP A 103 -11.28 -7.34 -11.12
CA ASP A 103 -10.47 -6.20 -10.70
C ASP A 103 -11.24 -5.21 -9.81
N PHE A 104 -12.53 -4.94 -10.07
CA PHE A 104 -13.28 -3.94 -9.31
C PHE A 104 -13.34 -4.24 -7.81
N PRO A 105 -13.62 -5.47 -7.33
CA PRO A 105 -13.55 -5.78 -5.92
C PRO A 105 -12.16 -5.49 -5.33
N LYS A 106 -11.07 -5.83 -6.03
CA LYS A 106 -9.69 -5.59 -5.58
C LYS A 106 -9.41 -4.08 -5.47
N ILE A 107 -9.72 -3.31 -6.51
CA ILE A 107 -9.57 -1.84 -6.55
C ILE A 107 -10.36 -1.19 -5.41
N LEU A 108 -11.58 -1.64 -5.15
CA LEU A 108 -12.39 -1.17 -4.03
C LEU A 108 -11.73 -1.46 -2.68
N ARG A 109 -11.12 -2.63 -2.48
CA ARG A 109 -10.42 -2.95 -1.23
C ARG A 109 -9.20 -2.06 -1.03
N LEU A 110 -8.39 -1.88 -2.07
CA LEU A 110 -7.22 -1.00 -2.01
C LEU A 110 -7.64 0.45 -1.72
N THR A 111 -8.59 0.97 -2.50
CA THR A 111 -9.09 2.35 -2.36
C THR A 111 -9.69 2.60 -0.98
N ASN A 112 -10.51 1.68 -0.47
CA ASN A 112 -11.12 1.82 0.86
C ASN A 112 -10.07 1.75 1.98
N SER A 113 -9.11 0.83 1.92
CA SER A 113 -8.05 0.72 2.93
C SER A 113 -7.17 1.96 2.99
N ILE A 114 -6.72 2.46 1.84
CA ILE A 114 -5.92 3.69 1.76
C ILE A 114 -6.75 4.88 2.28
N SER A 115 -7.99 5.02 1.81
CA SER A 115 -8.86 6.12 2.21
C SER A 115 -9.18 6.11 3.70
N TYR A 116 -9.45 4.94 4.27
CA TYR A 116 -9.72 4.77 5.70
C TYR A 116 -8.53 5.20 6.55
N LYS A 117 -7.33 4.71 6.22
CA LYS A 117 -6.11 5.05 6.95
C LYS A 117 -5.71 6.51 6.82
N TYR A 118 -5.88 7.09 5.63
CA TYR A 118 -5.67 8.53 5.46
C TYR A 118 -6.65 9.34 6.32
N ARG A 119 -7.94 9.00 6.30
CA ARG A 119 -8.98 9.70 7.07
C ARG A 119 -8.74 9.64 8.59
N LYS A 120 -8.24 8.51 9.09
CA LYS A 120 -7.86 8.30 10.50
C LYS A 120 -6.94 9.42 11.04
N TYR A 121 -6.07 9.98 10.20
CA TYR A 121 -5.11 11.00 10.62
C TYR A 121 -5.43 12.41 10.12
N PHE A 122 -6.14 12.56 8.99
CA PHE A 122 -6.27 13.86 8.32
C PHE A 122 -7.71 14.35 8.11
N THR A 123 -8.72 13.68 8.67
CA THR A 123 -10.12 14.17 8.60
C THR A 123 -10.75 14.29 9.98
N LYS A 124 -11.54 15.36 10.17
CA LYS A 124 -12.17 15.72 11.45
C LYS A 124 -13.40 14.88 11.84
N SER A 125 -13.78 13.87 11.07
CA SER A 125 -15.13 13.27 11.11
C SER A 125 -15.21 11.82 11.59
N SER A 126 -14.25 11.33 12.37
CA SER A 126 -14.43 10.09 13.14
C SER A 126 -14.45 10.40 14.63
N ASP A 127 -15.44 9.87 15.34
CA ASP A 127 -15.55 9.89 16.81
C ASP A 127 -14.28 9.31 17.51
N ASP A 128 -13.41 8.64 16.76
CA ASP A 128 -12.02 8.38 17.10
C ASP A 128 -11.16 9.62 16.81
N TYR A 129 -11.20 10.60 17.70
CA TYR A 129 -10.19 11.67 17.73
C TYR A 129 -8.81 11.05 18.02
N VAL A 130 -8.04 10.73 16.98
CA VAL A 130 -6.60 10.93 17.05
C VAL A 130 -6.34 12.43 16.86
N SER A 131 -6.86 13.25 17.78
CA SER A 131 -6.58 14.71 17.89
C SER A 131 -5.11 15.03 18.15
N ASN A 132 -4.26 14.00 18.23
CA ASN A 132 -2.84 14.05 18.52
C ASN A 132 -2.09 13.03 17.64
N SER A 133 -2.35 12.99 16.33
CA SER A 133 -1.38 12.33 15.44
C SER A 133 -0.12 13.19 15.51
N ASN A 134 1.01 12.61 15.94
CA ASN A 134 2.30 13.32 16.04
C ASN A 134 2.89 13.68 14.65
N ILE A 135 2.04 13.84 13.63
CA ILE A 135 2.39 14.19 12.26
C ILE A 135 2.31 15.70 12.17
N GLU A 136 3.46 16.35 12.09
CA GLU A 136 3.57 17.80 11.91
C GLU A 136 3.26 18.18 10.45
N ASP A 137 2.94 19.45 10.17
CA ASP A 137 2.51 19.89 8.83
C ASP A 137 3.56 19.71 7.73
N ASP A 138 4.85 19.74 8.08
CA ASP A 138 5.98 19.54 7.17
C ASP A 138 6.43 18.07 7.06
N ASP A 139 5.89 17.19 7.89
CA ASP A 139 6.15 15.76 7.84
C ASP A 139 5.57 15.13 6.56
N LEU A 140 6.30 14.15 6.04
CA LEU A 140 5.87 13.33 4.90
C LEU A 140 5.06 12.14 5.39
N TYR A 141 4.08 11.70 4.60
CA TYR A 141 3.21 10.59 4.94
C TYR A 141 3.01 9.64 3.76
N MET A 142 3.23 8.36 4.01
CA MET A 142 2.96 7.26 3.08
C MET A 142 2.07 6.20 3.71
N ILE A 143 1.38 5.45 2.87
CA ILE A 143 0.63 4.25 3.29
C ILE A 143 1.29 3.03 2.65
N ALA A 144 1.65 2.04 3.47
CA ALA A 144 2.15 0.76 3.01
C ALA A 144 1.04 -0.28 3.08
N ILE A 145 0.56 -0.74 1.93
CA ILE A 145 -0.60 -1.61 1.77
C ILE A 145 -0.23 -3.01 1.28
N CYS A 146 -0.67 -4.03 2.01
CA CYS A 146 -0.54 -5.44 1.64
C CYS A 146 -1.93 -6.06 1.38
N PRO A 147 -2.22 -6.57 0.18
CA PRO A 147 -3.49 -7.24 -0.10
C PRO A 147 -3.48 -8.71 0.38
N GLU A 148 -4.58 -9.15 1.01
CA GLU A 148 -4.80 -10.55 1.44
C GLU A 148 -5.73 -11.31 0.48
N PHE A 149 -5.58 -11.03 -0.81
CA PHE A 149 -6.23 -11.76 -1.89
C PHE A 149 -5.18 -12.23 -2.90
N GLU A 150 -5.53 -13.28 -3.64
CA GLU A 150 -4.67 -13.88 -4.66
C GLU A 150 -4.78 -13.10 -5.98
N ASP A 151 -3.96 -13.51 -6.96
CA ASP A 151 -3.90 -12.95 -8.30
C ASP A 151 -3.55 -11.46 -8.31
N PHE A 152 -2.28 -11.21 -8.01
CA PHE A 152 -1.73 -9.87 -7.96
C PHE A 152 -1.68 -9.29 -9.35
N ASP A 153 -2.27 -8.10 -9.44
CA ASP A 153 -2.32 -7.37 -10.68
C ASP A 153 -1.93 -5.94 -10.44
N GLU A 154 -0.81 -5.54 -11.03
CA GLU A 154 -0.34 -4.15 -11.02
C GLU A 154 -1.42 -3.19 -11.55
N ARG A 155 -2.31 -3.63 -12.46
CA ARG A 155 -3.43 -2.83 -12.96
C ARG A 155 -4.34 -2.37 -11.84
N CYS A 156 -4.57 -3.19 -10.82
CA CYS A 156 -5.43 -2.81 -9.70
C CYS A 156 -4.86 -1.65 -8.88
N ILE A 157 -3.56 -1.70 -8.55
CA ILE A 157 -2.91 -0.60 -7.81
C ILE A 157 -2.72 0.63 -8.70
N LEU A 158 -2.36 0.44 -9.97
CA LEU A 158 -2.26 1.52 -10.95
C LEU A 158 -3.59 2.26 -11.13
N ASN A 159 -4.71 1.54 -11.23
CA ASN A 159 -6.04 2.13 -11.29
C ASN A 159 -6.37 2.90 -10.00
N THR A 160 -6.11 2.28 -8.85
CA THR A 160 -6.32 2.89 -7.53
C THR A 160 -5.57 4.21 -7.38
N LEU A 161 -4.31 4.28 -7.80
CA LEU A 161 -3.46 5.46 -7.60
C LEU A 161 -3.61 6.52 -8.69
N PHE A 162 -3.84 6.11 -9.94
CA PHE A 162 -3.67 6.97 -11.13
C PHE A 162 -4.85 6.93 -12.13
N SER A 163 -5.97 6.29 -11.79
CA SER A 163 -7.15 6.14 -12.67
C SER A 163 -6.84 5.50 -14.02
N ILE A 164 -5.93 4.52 -14.03
CA ILE A 164 -5.52 3.80 -15.23
C ILE A 164 -6.44 2.61 -15.43
N GLY A 165 -7.23 2.64 -16.49
CA GLY A 165 -8.15 1.59 -16.91
C GLY A 165 -7.49 0.59 -17.87
N LYS A 166 -8.30 0.08 -18.80
CA LYS A 166 -7.91 -0.97 -19.74
C LYS A 166 -6.84 -0.47 -20.71
N ALA A 167 -5.88 -1.34 -21.02
CA ALA A 167 -4.94 -1.13 -22.12
C ALA A 167 -5.66 -1.33 -23.47
N ILE A 168 -5.53 -0.35 -24.36
CA ILE A 168 -6.01 -0.41 -25.73
C ILE A 168 -4.82 -0.52 -26.67
N TYR A 169 -4.83 -1.57 -27.47
CA TYR A 169 -3.86 -1.81 -28.54
C TYR A 169 -4.51 -1.48 -29.87
N THR A 170 -3.82 -0.68 -30.68
CA THR A 170 -4.17 -0.49 -32.10
C THR A 170 -3.04 -1.03 -32.95
N LYS A 171 -3.36 -1.43 -34.18
CA LYS A 171 -2.46 -2.17 -35.09
C LYS A 171 -1.11 -1.47 -35.33
N ASP A 172 -1.07 -0.14 -35.22
CA ASP A 172 0.07 0.70 -35.59
C ASP A 172 0.83 1.29 -34.39
N MET A 173 0.57 0.83 -33.16
CA MET A 173 1.19 1.39 -31.94
C MET A 173 2.29 0.48 -31.38
N GLU A 174 3.44 1.07 -31.07
CA GLU A 174 4.55 0.39 -30.37
C GLU A 174 4.26 0.12 -28.88
N SER A 175 3.27 0.80 -28.30
CA SER A 175 2.88 0.66 -26.90
C SER A 175 1.38 0.93 -26.70
N PRO A 176 0.71 0.26 -25.75
CA PRO A 176 -0.70 0.50 -25.50
C PRO A 176 -0.91 1.91 -24.95
N PHE A 177 -2.08 2.49 -25.24
CA PHE A 177 -2.62 3.57 -24.42
C PHE A 177 -3.59 3.00 -23.40
N TYR A 178 -3.85 3.74 -22.33
CA TYR A 178 -4.74 3.30 -21.26
C TYR A 178 -5.96 4.20 -21.20
N GLU A 179 -7.15 3.59 -21.10
CA GLU A 179 -8.37 4.34 -20.80
C GLU A 179 -8.24 5.02 -19.44
N LYS A 180 -8.81 6.22 -19.30
CA LYS A 180 -8.95 6.84 -17.98
C LYS A 180 -10.17 6.23 -17.29
N ARG A 181 -9.98 5.69 -16.08
CA ARG A 181 -11.04 5.17 -15.22
C ARG A 181 -11.06 5.93 -13.90
N GLU A 182 -11.93 6.94 -13.82
CA GLU A 182 -12.02 7.80 -12.62
C GLU A 182 -12.88 7.19 -11.51
N VAL A 183 -13.71 6.19 -11.85
CA VAL A 183 -14.63 5.55 -10.93
C VAL A 183 -14.70 4.04 -11.13
N VAL A 184 -15.01 3.30 -10.07
CA VAL A 184 -15.36 1.88 -10.10
C VAL A 184 -16.71 1.63 -9.42
N PRO A 185 -17.54 0.70 -9.93
CA PRO A 185 -18.82 0.40 -9.31
C PRO A 185 -18.63 -0.38 -8.00
N LYS A 186 -19.22 0.12 -6.91
CA LYS A 186 -19.37 -0.59 -5.63
C LYS A 186 -20.72 -1.30 -5.53
N SER A 187 -21.73 -0.78 -6.19
CA SER A 187 -23.00 -1.46 -6.44
C SER A 187 -23.60 -0.88 -7.71
N LYS A 188 -24.78 -1.36 -8.12
CA LYS A 188 -25.45 -0.90 -9.32
C LYS A 188 -25.63 0.63 -9.38
N ASP A 189 -25.85 1.26 -8.22
CA ASP A 189 -26.18 2.69 -8.12
C ASP A 189 -25.11 3.51 -7.37
N LEU A 190 -23.99 2.89 -6.99
CA LEU A 190 -22.93 3.56 -6.24
C LEU A 190 -21.57 3.36 -6.91
N LEU A 191 -21.00 4.48 -7.34
CA LEU A 191 -19.66 4.58 -7.89
C LEU A 191 -18.69 5.10 -6.83
N ILE A 192 -17.46 4.62 -6.87
CA ILE A 192 -16.37 5.05 -5.99
C ILE A 192 -15.26 5.65 -6.83
N ASP A 193 -14.88 6.88 -6.50
CA ASP A 193 -13.74 7.55 -7.12
C ASP A 193 -12.44 6.78 -6.86
N VAL A 194 -11.63 6.66 -7.88
CA VAL A 194 -10.26 6.13 -7.84
C VAL A 194 -9.29 7.21 -8.32
N GLY A 195 -8.01 6.88 -8.53
CA GLY A 195 -7.01 7.90 -8.85
C GLY A 195 -6.65 8.74 -7.64
N ILE A 196 -6.25 8.08 -6.56
CA ILE A 196 -5.95 8.73 -5.26
C ILE A 196 -4.97 9.89 -5.41
N PHE A 197 -3.94 9.77 -6.27
CA PHE A 197 -2.98 10.85 -6.50
C PHE A 197 -3.48 11.95 -7.44
N GLU A 198 -4.52 11.66 -8.22
CA GLU A 198 -5.17 12.65 -9.07
C GLU A 198 -6.23 13.46 -8.32
N SER A 199 -6.78 12.88 -7.25
CA SER A 199 -7.74 13.53 -6.37
C SER A 199 -7.11 14.65 -5.53
N ASN A 200 -7.91 15.66 -5.18
CA ASN A 200 -7.55 16.67 -4.17
C ASN A 200 -8.01 16.27 -2.76
N LYS A 201 -8.58 15.07 -2.58
CA LYS A 201 -9.02 14.53 -1.28
C LYS A 201 -7.87 14.05 -0.39
N PHE A 202 -6.68 13.87 -0.97
CA PHE A 202 -5.50 13.29 -0.28
C PHE A 202 -4.27 14.22 -0.35
N PRO A 203 -4.37 15.53 -0.02
CA PRO A 203 -3.28 16.48 -0.20
C PRO A 203 -2.01 16.15 0.60
N ARG A 204 -2.13 15.38 1.69
CA ARG A 204 -1.00 15.01 2.56
C ARG A 204 -0.43 13.61 2.28
N LEU A 205 -0.98 12.87 1.31
CA LEU A 205 -0.46 11.55 0.97
C LEU A 205 0.67 11.70 -0.06
N ASN A 206 1.91 11.50 0.37
CA ASN A 206 3.09 11.65 -0.49
C ASN A 206 3.40 10.39 -1.31
N GLY A 207 2.93 9.22 -0.88
CA GLY A 207 3.14 7.98 -1.64
C GLY A 207 2.47 6.76 -1.03
N VAL A 208 2.54 5.65 -1.76
CA VAL A 208 2.01 4.35 -1.38
C VAL A 208 3.05 3.27 -1.67
N ILE A 209 3.34 2.44 -0.67
CA ILE A 209 4.11 1.20 -0.85
C ILE A 209 3.09 0.08 -0.99
N TYR A 210 3.11 -0.67 -2.08
CA TYR A 210 2.18 -1.77 -2.35
C TYR A 210 2.95 -3.09 -2.39
N SER A 211 2.46 -4.09 -1.67
CA SER A 211 2.95 -5.47 -1.78
C SER A 211 2.24 -6.20 -2.91
N ASN A 212 3.00 -6.85 -3.79
CA ASN A 212 2.49 -7.81 -4.78
C ASN A 212 2.38 -9.24 -4.23
N SER A 213 2.42 -9.41 -2.92
CA SER A 213 2.40 -10.70 -2.24
C SER A 213 1.55 -10.59 -0.98
N ARG A 214 0.86 -11.67 -0.56
CA ARG A 214 0.16 -11.67 0.73
C ARG A 214 1.19 -11.70 1.84
N THR A 215 0.77 -11.38 3.05
CA THR A 215 1.67 -11.34 4.20
C THR A 215 2.29 -12.71 4.52
N ILE A 216 1.61 -13.81 4.19
CA ILE A 216 2.19 -15.16 4.34
C ILE A 216 3.17 -15.52 3.21
N ASP A 217 2.94 -15.02 2.00
CA ASP A 217 3.76 -15.35 0.83
C ASP A 217 5.13 -14.65 0.90
N VAL A 218 5.18 -13.44 1.49
CA VAL A 218 6.45 -12.73 1.74
C VAL A 218 7.37 -13.45 2.72
N LEU A 219 6.83 -14.33 3.59
CA LEU A 219 7.66 -15.20 4.42
C LEU A 219 8.27 -16.33 3.59
N HIS A 220 7.43 -17.02 2.81
CA HIS A 220 7.85 -18.19 2.03
C HIS A 220 8.91 -17.90 0.97
N ASN A 221 8.80 -16.75 0.29
CA ASN A 221 9.72 -16.37 -0.78
C ASN A 221 11.05 -15.78 -0.26
N GLY A 222 11.20 -15.69 1.06
CA GLY A 222 12.28 -14.93 1.69
C GLY A 222 11.99 -13.44 1.67
N ILE A 223 12.63 -12.73 2.60
CA ILE A 223 12.47 -11.29 2.76
C ILE A 223 13.18 -10.63 1.58
N THR A 224 12.41 -10.22 0.57
CA THR A 224 12.96 -9.55 -0.61
C THR A 224 12.15 -8.30 -0.93
N GLU A 225 12.84 -7.18 -1.13
CA GLU A 225 12.25 -5.92 -1.63
C GLU A 225 11.62 -6.03 -3.02
N GLU A 226 11.88 -7.12 -3.75
CA GLU A 226 11.35 -7.37 -5.09
C GLU A 226 9.82 -7.54 -5.11
N SER A 227 9.19 -7.69 -3.95
CA SER A 227 7.73 -7.74 -3.82
C SER A 227 7.07 -6.37 -3.65
N LEU A 228 7.86 -5.29 -3.56
CA LEU A 228 7.37 -3.95 -3.23
C LEU A 228 7.29 -3.03 -4.45
N TYR A 229 6.13 -2.40 -4.63
CA TYR A 229 5.85 -1.41 -5.65
C TYR A 229 5.62 -0.05 -4.99
N LEU A 230 6.39 0.97 -5.37
CA LEU A 230 6.38 2.27 -4.74
C LEU A 230 5.76 3.29 -5.69
N GLY A 231 4.55 3.73 -5.37
CA GLY A 231 3.87 4.81 -6.08
C GLY A 231 4.10 6.14 -5.36
N PHE A 232 4.67 7.13 -6.04
CA PHE A 232 4.87 8.46 -5.48
C PHE A 232 3.82 9.42 -6.02
N ASN A 233 3.24 10.23 -5.13
CA ASN A 233 2.27 11.23 -5.53
C ASN A 233 3.00 12.35 -6.30
N PRO A 234 2.71 12.56 -7.60
CA PRO A 234 3.36 13.59 -8.41
C PRO A 234 3.07 15.01 -7.93
N LYS A 235 2.04 15.22 -7.09
CA LYS A 235 1.72 16.49 -6.46
C LYS A 235 2.49 16.74 -5.16
N SER A 236 3.29 15.76 -4.68
CA SER A 236 4.12 15.92 -3.49
C SER A 236 5.19 16.99 -3.71
N SER A 237 5.35 17.90 -2.75
CA SER A 237 6.39 18.95 -2.79
C SER A 237 7.81 18.40 -2.66
N ILE A 238 7.95 17.14 -2.21
CA ILE A 238 9.22 16.44 -2.09
C ILE A 238 9.24 15.24 -3.00
N VAL A 239 10.35 15.10 -3.71
CA VAL A 239 10.69 13.99 -4.58
C VAL A 239 11.11 12.80 -3.71
N LEU A 240 10.13 12.10 -3.16
CA LEU A 240 10.37 10.96 -2.26
C LEU A 240 11.16 9.83 -2.92
N LYS A 241 11.07 9.68 -4.24
CA LYS A 241 11.74 8.59 -4.97
C LYS A 241 13.25 8.52 -4.74
N ASP A 242 13.90 9.66 -4.49
CA ASP A 242 15.35 9.73 -4.34
C ASP A 242 15.81 9.12 -3.00
N TYR A 243 14.88 8.85 -2.07
CA TYR A 243 15.16 8.14 -0.82
C TYR A 243 15.03 6.63 -0.93
N PHE A 244 14.32 6.11 -1.93
CA PHE A 244 14.01 4.68 -2.04
C PHE A 244 14.77 4.04 -3.19
N ASN A 245 15.90 3.40 -2.90
CA ASN A 245 16.71 2.74 -3.93
C ASN A 245 16.33 1.26 -4.14
N PHE A 246 15.16 0.84 -3.67
CA PHE A 246 14.67 -0.54 -3.75
C PHE A 246 13.25 -0.62 -4.30
N GLY A 247 12.85 -1.84 -4.66
CA GLY A 247 11.52 -2.14 -5.19
C GLY A 247 11.27 -1.61 -6.60
N PHE A 248 10.02 -1.69 -7.02
CA PHE A 248 9.54 -1.26 -8.33
C PHE A 248 8.85 0.09 -8.23
N HIS A 249 9.43 1.11 -8.83
CA HIS A 249 8.85 2.44 -8.75
C HIS A 249 7.78 2.64 -9.83
N MET A 250 6.62 3.14 -9.41
CA MET A 250 5.47 3.43 -10.26
C MET A 250 5.32 4.95 -10.43
N TYR A 251 5.32 5.40 -11.68
CA TYR A 251 5.08 6.81 -12.01
C TYR A 251 4.11 6.96 -13.15
N LYS A 252 3.33 8.03 -13.09
CA LYS A 252 2.50 8.50 -14.20
C LYS A 252 3.24 9.61 -14.95
N ASP A 253 3.82 9.28 -16.10
CA ASP A 253 4.20 10.24 -17.14
C ASP A 253 3.11 10.23 -18.24
N LYS A 254 3.36 10.79 -19.45
CA LYS A 254 2.49 10.62 -20.64
C LYS A 254 2.12 9.16 -20.90
N THR A 255 2.95 8.23 -20.44
CA THR A 255 2.70 6.79 -20.31
C THR A 255 3.01 6.37 -18.88
N VAL A 256 2.24 5.45 -18.32
CA VAL A 256 2.53 4.91 -16.99
C VAL A 256 3.66 3.90 -17.13
N LYS A 257 4.72 4.09 -16.35
CA LYS A 257 5.89 3.21 -16.38
C LYS A 257 6.15 2.67 -14.99
N ILE A 258 6.40 1.36 -14.94
CA ILE A 258 6.95 0.67 -13.78
C ILE A 258 8.42 0.37 -14.09
N ARG A 259 9.34 0.75 -13.19
CA ARG A 259 10.77 0.48 -13.35
C ARG A 259 11.32 -0.18 -12.11
N LYS A 260 12.09 -1.27 -12.30
CA LYS A 260 12.94 -1.83 -11.25
C LYS A 260 14.14 -0.91 -11.04
N ILE A 261 14.45 -0.58 -9.80
CA ILE A 261 15.75 0.03 -9.46
C ILE A 261 16.68 -1.12 -9.04
N LEU A 262 17.86 -1.16 -9.66
CA LEU A 262 18.95 -2.11 -9.39
C LEU A 262 20.08 -1.41 -8.64
#